data_AF-T0WR51-F1
#
_entry.id   AF-T0WR51-F1
#
_cell.length_a   1.000
_cell.length_b   1.000
_cell.length_c   1.000
_cell.angle_alpha   90.00
_cell.angle_beta   90.00
_cell.angle_gamma   90.00
#
_symmetry.space_group_name_H-M   'P 1'
#
loop_
_entity.id
_entity.type
_entity.pdbx_description
1 polymer ?
#
loop_
_entity_poly.entity_id
_entity_poly.type
_entity_poly.pdbx_seq_one_letter_code
_entity_poly.pdbx_strand_id
1 'polypeptide(L)' 'MDETYIKIKGRGHYLYRAIDADDLTLDIWLRKKRDTQAAYAFLKRLHKQFGEPKAIVTDK' A
#
# COMPACT_ATOMS: atom_id res chain seq x y z
N MET A 1 -4.06 2.75 4.59
CA MET A 1 -3.11 1.90 3.84
C MET A 1 -3.12 0.53 4.50
N ASP A 2 -3.28 -0.52 3.71
CA ASP A 2 -3.19 -1.89 4.21
C ASP A 2 -2.04 -2.64 3.52
N GLU A 3 -1.53 -3.67 4.20
CA GLU A 3 -0.63 -4.67 3.63
C GLU A 3 -1.28 -6.04 3.76
N THR A 4 -1.47 -6.75 2.64
CA THR A 4 -2.05 -8.09 2.66
C THR A 4 -1.24 -9.09 1.86
N TYR A 5 -1.40 -10.37 2.18
CA TYR A 5 -0.75 -11.47 1.48
C TYR A 5 -1.70 -12.11 0.46
N ILE A 6 -1.27 -12.17 -0.80
CA ILE A 6 -2.03 -12.79 -1.89
C ILE A 6 -1.21 -13.85 -2.63
N LYS A 7 -1.89 -14.87 -3.14
CA LYS A 7 -1.25 -15.97 -3.91
C LYS A 7 -1.56 -15.81 -5.39
N ILE A 8 -0.52 -15.58 -6.19
CA ILE A 8 -0.62 -15.42 -7.65
C ILE A 8 0.16 -16.57 -8.30
N LYS A 9 -0.51 -17.39 -9.11
CA LYS A 9 0.07 -18.57 -9.79
C LYS A 9 0.88 -19.46 -8.85
N GLY A 10 0.32 -19.76 -7.67
CA GLY A 10 0.97 -20.61 -6.68
C GLY A 10 2.03 -19.92 -5.81
N ARG A 11 2.41 -18.67 -6.11
CA ARG A 11 3.47 -17.94 -5.40
C ARG A 11 2.92 -16.83 -4.53
N GLY A 12 3.45 -16.71 -3.31
CA GLY A 12 3.09 -15.67 -2.35
C GLY A 12 3.63 -14.30 -2.73
N HIS A 13 2.80 -13.28 -2.56
CA HIS A 13 3.14 -11.89 -2.77
C HIS A 13 2.51 -11.03 -1.68
N TYR A 14 3.12 -9.89 -1.42
CA TYR A 14 2.63 -8.84 -0.54
C TYR A 14 2.03 -7.73 -1.39
N LEU A 15 0.82 -7.33 -1.07
CA LEU A 15 0.07 -6.29 -1.74
C LEU A 15 -0.07 -5.12 -0.76
N TYR A 16 0.40 -3.95 -1.16
CA TYR A 16 0.12 -2.70 -0.48
C TYR A 16 -1.01 -2.01 -1.22
N ARG A 17 -2.03 -1.54 -0.50
CA ARG A 17 -3.13 -0.77 -1.09
C ARG A 17 -3.38 0.51 -0.31
N ALA A 18 -3.64 1.58 -1.02
CA ALA A 18 -4.09 2.84 -0.47
C ALA A 18 -5.52 3.12 -0.94
N ILE A 19 -6.36 3.46 0.02
CA ILE A 19 -7.75 3.84 -0.17
C ILE A 19 -7.92 5.19 0.54
N ASP A 20 -8.69 6.10 -0.04
CA ASP A 20 -9.07 7.35 0.62
C ASP A 20 -10.24 7.15 1.60
N ALA A 21 -10.77 8.26 2.12
CA ALA A 21 -11.88 8.24 3.07
C ALA A 21 -13.24 7.91 2.43
N ASP A 22 -13.34 8.00 1.10
CA ASP A 22 -14.55 7.77 0.32
C ASP A 22 -14.54 6.36 -0.32
N ASP A 23 -13.73 5.45 0.24
CA ASP A 23 -13.51 4.08 -0.24
C ASP A 23 -12.96 3.95 -1.67
N LEU A 24 -12.37 5.02 -2.22
CA LEU A 24 -11.72 4.98 -3.53
C LEU A 24 -10.29 4.49 -3.42
N THR A 25 -9.95 3.49 -4.22
CA THR A 25 -8.57 2.99 -4.31
C THR A 25 -7.70 4.01 -5.03
N LEU A 26 -6.75 4.59 -4.29
CA LEU A 26 -5.78 5.55 -4.81
C LEU A 26 -4.65 4.88 -5.57
N ASP A 27 -4.14 3.76 -5.04
CA ASP A 27 -2.98 3.07 -5.61
C ASP A 27 -2.82 1.65 -5.04
N ILE A 28 -2.12 0.79 -5.78
CA ILE A 28 -1.79 -0.58 -5.42
C ILE A 28 -0.33 -0.88 -5.78
N TRP A 29 0.39 -1.60 -4.91
CA TRP A 29 1.74 -2.07 -5.18
C TRP A 29 1.95 -3.52 -4.78
N LEU A 30 2.30 -4.36 -5.76
CA LEU A 30 2.65 -5.77 -5.55
C LEU A 30 4.16 -5.97 -5.35
N ARG A 31 4.54 -6.76 -4.34
CA ARG A 31 5.92 -7.13 -4.02
C ARG A 31 6.05 -8.62 -3.75
N LYS A 32 7.21 -9.20 -4.04
CA LYS A 32 7.49 -10.62 -3.76
C LYS A 32 7.86 -10.89 -2.29
N LYS A 33 8.29 -9.86 -1.56
CA LYS A 33 8.74 -9.96 -0.17
C LYS A 33 8.15 -8.80 0.64
N ARG A 34 7.95 -9.04 1.94
CA ARG A 34 7.64 -7.99 2.92
C ARG A 34 8.89 -7.14 3.12
N ASP A 35 8.73 -5.83 3.04
CA ASP A 35 9.85 -4.91 3.03
C ASP A 35 9.39 -3.54 3.54
N THR A 36 9.89 -3.13 4.69
CA THR A 36 9.56 -1.83 5.30
C THR A 36 9.99 -0.67 4.41
N GLN A 37 11.04 -0.84 3.61
CA GLN A 37 11.45 0.15 2.62
C GLN A 37 10.42 0.29 1.50
N ALA A 38 9.75 -0.80 1.12
CA ALA A 38 8.67 -0.78 0.13
C ALA A 38 7.44 -0.03 0.66
N ALA A 39 7.06 -0.24 1.92
CA ALA A 39 5.98 0.51 2.56
C ALA A 39 6.28 2.02 2.59
N TYR A 40 7.49 2.40 3.00
CA TYR A 40 7.91 3.81 3.00
C TYR A 40 7.93 4.41 1.58
N ALA A 41 8.47 3.69 0.61
CA ALA A 41 8.47 4.13 -0.79
C ALA A 41 7.04 4.30 -1.34
N PHE A 42 6.11 3.43 -0.93
CA PHE A 42 4.70 3.50 -1.34
C PHE A 42 4.05 4.77 -0.80
N LEU A 43 4.20 5.02 0.50
CA LEU A 43 3.70 6.24 1.14
C LEU A 43 4.32 7.51 0.53
N LYS A 44 5.63 7.50 0.26
CA LYS A 44 6.31 8.63 -0.41
C LYS A 44 5.77 8.90 -1.81
N ARG A 45 5.44 7.85 -2.57
CA ARG A 45 4.81 7.97 -3.89
C ARG A 45 3.43 8.61 -3.78
N LEU A 46 2.61 8.13 -2.85
CA LEU A 46 1.28 8.67 -2.58
C LEU A 46 1.35 10.14 -2.16
N HIS A 47 2.27 10.49 -1.26
CA HIS A 47 2.47 11.87 -0.82
C HIS A 47 2.83 12.79 -1.98
N LYS A 48 3.71 12.34 -2.89
CA LYS A 48 4.08 13.12 -4.06
C LYS A 48 2.91 13.32 -5.04
N GLN A 49 2.00 12.36 -5.14
CA GLN A 49 0.89 12.39 -6.10
C GLN A 49 -0.36 13.11 -5.56
N PHE A 50 -0.69 12.90 -4.29
CA PHE A 50 -1.93 13.35 -3.66
C PHE A 50 -1.71 14.42 -2.58
N GLY A 51 -0.46 14.75 -2.25
CA GLY A 51 -0.11 15.71 -1.20
C GLY A 51 -0.03 15.09 0.19
N GLU A 52 0.00 15.94 1.22
CA GLU A 52 0.07 15.50 2.61
C GLU A 52 -1.30 15.03 3.11
N PRO A 53 -1.43 13.75 3.53
CA PRO A 53 -2.66 13.29 4.14
C PRO A 53 -2.81 13.86 5.55
N LYS A 54 -4.05 14.17 5.96
CA LYS A 54 -4.34 14.61 7.34
C LYS A 54 -4.08 13.52 8.37
N ALA A 55 -4.31 12.26 7.99
CA ALA A 55 -4.05 11.08 8.80
C ALA A 55 -3.78 9.89 7.90
N ILE A 56 -2.95 8.96 8.36
CA ILE A 56 -2.73 7.66 7.71
C ILE A 56 -3.21 6.60 8.70
N VAL A 57 -4.23 5.86 8.32
CA VAL A 57 -4.71 4.70 9.07
C VAL A 57 -4.11 3.45 8.45
N THR A 58 -3.49 2.60 9.26
CA THR A 58 -3.02 1.28 8.84
C THR A 58 -3.65 0.19 9.69
N ASP A 59 -3.64 -1.04 9.19
CA ASP A 59 -3.86 -2.20 10.05
C ASP A 59 -2.75 -2.29 11.12
N LYS A 60 -3.03 -3.05 12.18
CA LYS A 60 -2.09 -3.36 13.28
C LYS A 60 -1.19 -4.53 12.93
#